data_AF-A0A3D1CQ53-F1
#
_entry.id   AF-A0A3D1CQ53-F1
#
_cell.length_a   1.000
_cell.length_b   1.000
_cell.length_c   1.000
_cell.angle_alpha   90.00
_cell.angle_beta   90.00
_cell.angle_gamma   90.00
#
_symmetry.space_group_name_H-M   'P 1'
#
loop_
_entity.id
_entity.type
_entity.pdbx_description
1 polymer ?
#
loop_
_entity_poly.entity_id
_entity_poly.type
_entity_poly.pdbx_seq_one_letter_code
_entity_poly.pdbx_strand_id
1 'polypeptide(L)'
;MRTFASTPGSARRRFIGSLVVTLGTWAVLLFSGWTTVPFFLNEERTSAVAWIMFGLIWLTILFGAVVFTMSTRDNWRDYQRVQLVKKHVGGSSDIMSAYLSSYHAIHNQPATFWFSHFHHWLDDQESNLDSGDALDAVHQLEESGDLAIERPSTGGLLLALTPKFLQAHRLQA
;
A
#
# COMPACT_ATOMS: atom_id res chain seq x y z
N MET A 1 6.02 8.79 18.04
CA MET A 1 4.55 8.67 17.85
C MET A 1 4.28 7.21 17.51
N ARG A 2 3.63 6.45 18.40
CA ARG A 2 3.34 5.02 18.17
C ARG A 2 2.10 4.92 17.29
N THR A 3 2.27 4.58 16.02
CA THR A 3 1.14 4.14 15.17
C THR A 3 0.89 2.68 15.47
N PHE A 4 -0.30 2.42 16.00
CA PHE A 4 -0.77 1.08 16.34
C PHE A 4 -0.68 0.14 15.15
N ALA A 5 -0.16 -1.05 15.44
CA ALA A 5 -0.13 -2.21 14.56
C ALA A 5 -1.44 -2.34 13.81
N SER A 6 -1.30 -2.40 12.50
CA SER A 6 -2.41 -2.60 11.61
C SER A 6 -2.41 -4.13 11.40
N THR A 7 -3.53 -4.81 11.70
CA THR A 7 -3.82 -6.27 11.47
C THR A 7 -4.41 -6.52 10.09
N PRO A 8 -4.37 -7.71 9.42
CA PRO A 8 -4.93 -8.02 8.07
C PRO A 8 -6.30 -7.38 7.71
N GLY A 9 -7.12 -7.15 8.73
CA GLY A 9 -8.34 -6.36 8.64
C GLY A 9 -8.12 -4.85 8.45
N SER A 10 -6.90 -4.32 8.40
CA SER A 10 -6.60 -2.90 8.50
C SER A 10 -6.21 -2.34 7.14
N ALA A 11 -5.44 -3.04 6.30
CA ALA A 11 -5.25 -2.66 4.89
C ALA A 11 -6.61 -2.70 4.17
N ARG A 12 -7.39 -3.76 4.44
CA ARG A 12 -8.80 -3.86 4.01
C ARG A 12 -9.67 -2.74 4.60
N ARG A 13 -9.56 -2.41 5.89
CA ARG A 13 -10.34 -1.31 6.51
C ARG A 13 -9.90 0.07 6.02
N ARG A 14 -8.63 0.29 5.74
CA ARG A 14 -8.09 1.54 5.17
C ARG A 14 -8.54 1.71 3.73
N PHE A 15 -8.48 0.64 2.92
CA PHE A 15 -9.03 0.65 1.57
C PHE A 15 -10.55 0.88 1.59
N ILE A 16 -11.33 0.10 2.35
CA ILE A 16 -12.79 0.30 2.45
C ILE A 16 -13.12 1.68 3.00
N GLY A 17 -12.41 2.16 4.03
CA GLY A 17 -12.60 3.48 4.61
C GLY A 17 -12.33 4.59 3.61
N SER A 18 -11.20 4.54 2.90
CA SER A 18 -10.88 5.52 1.84
C SER A 18 -11.83 5.44 0.66
N LEU A 19 -12.29 4.25 0.28
CA LEU A 19 -13.32 4.04 -0.74
C LEU A 19 -14.65 4.70 -0.34
N VAL A 20 -15.11 4.50 0.90
CA VAL A 20 -16.34 5.10 1.43
C VAL A 20 -16.23 6.63 1.45
N VAL A 21 -15.10 7.18 1.91
CA VAL A 21 -14.86 8.63 1.92
C VAL A 21 -14.85 9.20 0.50
N THR A 22 -14.19 8.51 -0.44
CA THR A 22 -14.11 8.93 -1.84
C THR A 22 -15.47 8.91 -2.50
N LEU A 23 -16.21 7.80 -2.39
CA LEU A 23 -17.57 7.67 -2.94
C LEU A 23 -18.52 8.68 -2.29
N GLY A 24 -18.43 8.89 -0.98
CA GLY A 24 -19.21 9.90 -0.27
C GLY A 24 -18.92 11.32 -0.76
N THR A 25 -17.64 11.66 -0.96
CA THR A 25 -17.24 12.99 -1.47
C THR A 25 -17.73 13.22 -2.90
N TRP A 26 -17.61 12.21 -3.77
CA TRP A 26 -18.15 12.26 -5.13
C TRP A 26 -19.68 12.35 -5.14
N ALA A 27 -20.37 11.61 -4.28
CA ALA A 27 -21.82 11.69 -4.15
C ALA A 27 -22.28 13.09 -3.71
N VAL A 28 -21.59 13.72 -2.75
CA VAL A 28 -21.88 15.09 -2.31
C VAL A 28 -21.63 16.10 -3.43
N LEU A 29 -20.55 15.96 -4.20
CA LEU A 29 -20.27 16.79 -5.37
C LEU A 29 -21.39 16.68 -6.41
N LEU A 30 -21.75 15.45 -6.81
CA LEU A 30 -22.78 15.22 -7.81
C LEU A 30 -24.16 15.65 -7.33
N PHE A 31 -24.52 15.36 -6.08
CA PHE A 31 -25.81 15.75 -5.50
C PHE A 31 -25.91 17.26 -5.33
N SER A 32 -24.85 17.93 -4.87
CA SER A 32 -24.83 19.39 -4.78
C SER A 32 -24.97 20.00 -6.16
N GLY A 33 -24.21 19.56 -7.16
CA GLY A 33 -24.34 20.05 -8.54
C GLY A 33 -25.73 19.81 -9.12
N TRP A 34 -26.26 18.60 -8.95
CA TRP A 34 -27.60 18.22 -9.41
C TRP A 34 -28.72 19.07 -8.79
N THR A 35 -28.58 19.52 -7.55
CA THR A 35 -29.60 20.33 -6.87
C THR A 35 -29.42 21.82 -7.08
N THR A 36 -28.20 22.33 -6.96
CA THR A 36 -27.93 23.77 -7.03
C THR A 36 -27.91 24.33 -8.45
N VAL A 37 -27.42 23.58 -9.45
CA VAL A 37 -27.41 24.06 -10.84
C VAL A 37 -28.84 24.35 -11.36
N PRO A 38 -29.81 23.42 -11.31
CA PRO A 38 -31.17 23.72 -11.77
C PRO A 38 -31.88 24.76 -10.90
N PHE A 39 -31.57 24.82 -9.59
CA PHE A 39 -32.07 25.87 -8.71
C PHE A 39 -31.61 27.26 -9.20
N PHE A 40 -30.31 27.46 -9.41
CA PHE A 40 -29.76 28.74 -9.89
C PHE A 40 -30.16 29.10 -11.33
N LEU A 41 -30.43 28.10 -12.18
CA LEU A 41 -30.93 28.34 -13.54
C LEU A 41 -32.39 28.81 -13.58
N ASN A 42 -33.21 28.40 -12.60
CA ASN A 42 -34.62 28.80 -12.49
C ASN A 42 -34.84 30.13 -11.76
N GLU A 43 -33.80 30.67 -11.12
CA GLU A 43 -33.89 31.85 -10.28
C GLU A 43 -33.41 33.10 -11.05
N GLU A 44 -34.36 33.91 -11.53
CA GLU A 44 -34.11 35.12 -12.36
C GLU A 44 -33.20 36.17 -11.70
N ARG A 45 -32.99 36.09 -10.37
CA ARG A 45 -32.21 37.06 -9.59
C ARG A 45 -30.80 36.59 -9.22
N THR A 46 -30.35 35.43 -9.71
CA THR A 46 -29.01 34.95 -9.40
C THR A 46 -27.96 35.89 -9.99
N SER A 47 -27.14 36.50 -9.12
CA SER A 47 -26.07 37.39 -9.55
C SER A 47 -24.89 36.60 -10.14
N ALA A 48 -24.15 37.19 -11.07
CA ALA A 48 -22.93 36.60 -11.62
C ALA A 48 -21.89 36.27 -10.51
N VAL A 49 -21.88 37.07 -9.44
CA VAL A 49 -21.01 36.85 -8.27
C VAL A 49 -21.38 35.54 -7.55
N ALA A 50 -22.66 35.21 -7.43
CA ALA A 50 -23.10 33.95 -6.81
C ALA A 50 -22.63 32.73 -7.62
N TRP A 51 -22.70 32.80 -8.96
CA TRP A 51 -22.19 31.76 -9.86
C TRP A 51 -20.68 31.56 -9.73
N ILE A 52 -19.91 32.66 -9.63
CA ILE A 52 -18.45 32.59 -9.46
C ILE A 52 -18.10 31.97 -8.10
N MET A 53 -18.75 32.41 -7.02
CA MET A 53 -18.50 31.85 -5.68
C MET A 53 -18.88 30.37 -5.61
N PHE A 54 -20.00 29.99 -6.21
CA PHE A 54 -20.41 28.60 -6.35
C PHE A 54 -19.36 27.78 -7.11
N GLY A 55 -18.90 28.26 -8.26
CA GLY A 55 -17.86 27.60 -9.06
C GLY A 55 -16.54 27.41 -8.31
N LEU A 56 -16.10 28.40 -7.52
CA LEU A 56 -14.89 28.31 -6.70
C LEU A 56 -15.02 27.28 -5.57
N ILE A 57 -16.17 27.25 -4.88
CA ILE A 57 -16.47 26.23 -3.88
C ILE A 57 -16.45 24.84 -4.53
N TRP A 58 -17.08 24.71 -5.70
CA TRP A 58 -17.15 23.45 -6.44
C TRP A 58 -15.77 22.95 -6.88
N LEU A 59 -14.90 23.83 -7.38
CA LEU A 59 -13.52 23.50 -7.75
C LEU A 59 -12.69 23.05 -6.54
N THR A 60 -12.89 23.68 -5.37
CA THR A 60 -12.17 23.31 -4.14
C THR A 60 -12.55 21.91 -3.66
N ILE A 61 -13.84 21.60 -3.68
CA ILE A 61 -14.34 20.26 -3.31
C ILE A 61 -13.89 19.22 -4.34
N LEU A 62 -13.92 19.55 -5.64
CA LEU A 62 -13.43 18.69 -6.73
C LEU A 62 -11.94 18.35 -6.54
N PHE A 63 -11.11 19.34 -6.20
CA PHE A 63 -9.70 19.10 -5.90
C PHE A 63 -9.53 18.12 -4.73
N GLY A 64 -10.28 18.30 -3.64
CA GLY A 64 -10.29 17.36 -2.52
C GLY A 64 -10.69 15.93 -2.95
N ALA A 65 -11.72 15.79 -3.77
CA ALA A 65 -12.17 14.50 -4.30
C ALA A 65 -11.08 13.80 -5.15
N VAL A 66 -10.33 14.56 -5.95
CA VAL A 66 -9.18 14.03 -6.70
C VAL A 66 -8.10 13.51 -5.76
N VAL A 67 -7.75 14.26 -4.71
CA VAL A 67 -6.76 13.83 -3.71
C VAL A 67 -7.21 12.54 -3.01
N PHE A 68 -8.47 12.44 -2.58
CA PHE A 68 -9.00 11.21 -1.99
C PHE A 68 -9.01 10.03 -2.97
N THR A 69 -9.27 10.29 -4.25
CA THR A 69 -9.21 9.27 -5.30
C THR A 69 -7.79 8.74 -5.49
N MET A 70 -6.78 9.62 -5.49
CA MET A 70 -5.37 9.22 -5.52
C MET A 70 -4.99 8.39 -4.30
N SER A 71 -5.37 8.83 -3.10
CA SER A 71 -5.12 8.07 -1.86
C SER A 71 -5.78 6.68 -1.87
N THR A 72 -7.02 6.60 -2.37
CA THR A 72 -7.73 5.30 -2.50
C THR A 72 -7.06 4.39 -3.52
N ARG A 73 -6.51 4.94 -4.60
CA ARG A 73 -5.74 4.19 -5.61
C ARG A 73 -4.45 3.61 -5.03
N ASP A 74 -3.76 4.34 -4.16
CA ASP A 74 -2.56 3.85 -3.51
C ASP A 74 -2.90 2.73 -2.51
N ASN A 75 -3.92 2.94 -1.67
CA ASN A 75 -4.43 1.90 -0.76
C ASN A 75 -4.90 0.63 -1.50
N TRP A 76 -5.48 0.79 -2.69
CA TRP A 76 -5.88 -0.33 -3.55
C TRP A 76 -4.68 -1.14 -4.04
N ARG A 77 -3.60 -0.48 -4.45
CA ARG A 77 -2.37 -1.15 -4.91
C ARG A 77 -1.74 -1.96 -3.79
N ASP A 78 -1.69 -1.41 -2.58
CA ASP A 78 -1.18 -2.10 -1.40
C ASP A 78 -2.04 -3.33 -1.08
N TYR A 79 -3.37 -3.16 -1.10
CA TYR A 79 -4.31 -4.27 -0.91
C TYR A 79 -4.15 -5.38 -1.96
N GLN A 80 -4.00 -5.02 -3.24
CA GLN A 80 -3.79 -5.99 -4.32
C GLN A 80 -2.47 -6.75 -4.18
N ARG A 81 -1.40 -6.08 -3.73
CA ARG A 81 -0.10 -6.74 -3.49
C ARG A 81 -0.18 -7.74 -2.34
N VAL A 82 -0.83 -7.37 -1.23
CA VAL A 82 -1.08 -8.31 -0.12
C VAL A 82 -1.92 -9.51 -0.59
N GLN A 83 -2.93 -9.28 -1.44
CA GLN A 83 -3.70 -10.38 -2.03
C GLN A 83 -2.90 -11.25 -3.00
N LEU A 84 -2.01 -10.67 -3.81
CA LEU A 84 -1.14 -11.40 -4.74
C LEU A 84 -0.17 -12.33 -4.00
N VAL A 85 0.37 -11.87 -2.87
CA VAL A 85 1.18 -12.69 -1.96
C VAL A 85 0.37 -13.82 -1.34
N LYS A 86 -0.88 -13.54 -0.90
CA LYS A 86 -1.78 -14.57 -0.35
C LYS A 86 -2.29 -15.59 -1.39
N LYS A 87 -2.32 -15.23 -2.68
CA LYS A 87 -2.85 -16.09 -3.76
C LYS A 87 -1.79 -17.03 -4.35
N HIS A 88 -0.49 -16.75 -4.17
CA HIS A 88 0.57 -17.70 -4.49
C HIS A 88 0.69 -18.72 -3.37
N VAL A 89 -0.21 -19.71 -3.41
CA VAL A 89 -0.18 -20.93 -2.61
C VAL A 89 0.96 -21.82 -3.15
N GLY A 90 2.17 -21.42 -2.83
CA GLY A 90 3.37 -22.25 -2.72
C GLY A 90 3.79 -22.29 -1.26
N GLY A 91 4.82 -23.06 -0.91
CA GLY A 91 5.28 -23.21 0.48
C GLY A 91 5.66 -21.87 1.15
N SER A 92 5.91 -21.91 2.46
CA SER A 92 6.34 -20.74 3.25
C SER A 92 7.53 -19.98 2.62
N SER A 93 8.42 -20.68 1.88
CA SER A 93 9.52 -20.09 1.11
C SER A 93 9.06 -19.18 -0.05
N ASP A 94 7.99 -19.54 -0.76
CA ASP A 94 7.51 -18.79 -1.94
C ASP A 94 6.78 -17.51 -1.52
N ILE A 95 6.12 -17.56 -0.38
CA ILE A 95 5.50 -16.38 0.22
C ILE A 95 6.61 -15.42 0.70
N MET A 96 7.66 -15.96 1.32
CA MET A 96 8.81 -15.18 1.78
C MET A 96 9.58 -14.54 0.61
N SER A 97 9.78 -15.24 -0.51
CA SER A 97 10.41 -14.68 -1.71
C SER A 97 9.59 -13.52 -2.31
N ALA A 98 8.26 -13.63 -2.31
CA ALA A 98 7.38 -12.55 -2.72
C ALA A 98 7.47 -11.32 -1.79
N TYR A 99 7.59 -11.53 -0.47
CA TYR A 99 7.81 -10.43 0.48
C TYR A 99 9.18 -9.77 0.31
N LEU A 100 10.25 -10.55 0.12
CA LEU A 100 11.61 -10.04 -0.09
C LEU A 100 11.72 -9.22 -1.38
N SER A 101 11.12 -9.68 -2.48
CA SER A 101 11.09 -8.92 -3.75
C SER A 101 10.29 -7.62 -3.63
N SER A 102 9.19 -7.64 -2.87
CA SER A 102 8.39 -6.45 -2.59
C SER A 102 9.14 -5.44 -1.71
N TYR A 103 9.84 -5.92 -0.67
CA TYR A 103 10.66 -5.09 0.20
C TYR A 103 11.76 -4.38 -0.58
N HIS A 104 12.48 -5.11 -1.44
CA HIS A 104 13.51 -4.56 -2.31
C HIS A 104 12.97 -3.46 -3.23
N ALA A 105 11.83 -3.71 -3.88
CA ALA A 105 11.22 -2.75 -4.81
C ALA A 105 10.69 -1.47 -4.14
N ILE A 106 10.23 -1.55 -2.89
CA ILE A 106 9.67 -0.40 -2.15
C ILE A 106 10.77 0.50 -1.61
N HIS A 107 11.78 -0.11 -1.00
CA HIS A 107 12.80 0.64 -0.29
C HIS A 107 14.01 1.00 -1.16
N ASN A 108 14.04 0.51 -2.41
CA ASN A 108 15.16 0.66 -3.33
C ASN A 108 16.49 0.33 -2.63
N GLN A 109 16.45 -0.67 -1.73
CA GLN A 109 17.58 -1.00 -0.88
C GLN A 109 18.65 -1.71 -1.69
N PRO A 110 19.93 -1.59 -1.31
CA PRO A 110 20.94 -2.53 -1.78
C PRO A 110 20.48 -3.96 -1.52
N ALA A 111 20.97 -4.91 -2.32
CA ALA A 111 20.66 -6.34 -2.21
C ALA A 111 20.97 -6.94 -0.81
N THR A 112 21.55 -6.18 0.11
CA THR A 112 21.88 -6.56 1.48
C THR A 112 21.15 -5.69 2.50
N PHE A 113 20.40 -6.30 3.42
CA PHE A 113 19.64 -5.60 4.46
C PHE A 113 19.52 -6.41 5.75
N TRP A 114 19.25 -5.73 6.87
CA TRP A 114 19.09 -6.38 8.17
C TRP A 114 17.77 -7.13 8.26
N PHE A 115 17.80 -8.36 8.76
CA PHE A 115 16.60 -9.17 9.02
C PHE A 115 15.67 -8.47 9.99
N SER A 116 16.17 -7.75 11.00
CA SER A 116 15.32 -7.00 11.93
C SER A 116 14.50 -5.91 11.24
N HIS A 117 15.08 -5.23 10.24
CA HIS A 117 14.36 -4.22 9.45
C HIS A 117 13.32 -4.88 8.54
N PHE A 118 13.70 -5.96 7.88
CA PHE A 118 12.80 -6.73 7.05
C PHE A 118 11.66 -7.35 7.86
N HIS A 119 11.93 -7.93 9.02
CA HIS A 119 10.94 -8.51 9.93
C HIS A 119 10.01 -7.44 10.49
N HIS A 120 10.54 -6.28 10.88
CA HIS A 120 9.70 -5.17 11.33
C HIS A 120 8.77 -4.68 10.22
N TRP A 121 9.30 -4.58 8.98
CA TRP A 121 8.47 -4.29 7.82
C TRP A 121 7.46 -5.41 7.53
N LEU A 122 7.84 -6.68 7.68
CA LEU A 122 6.99 -7.86 7.49
C LEU A 122 5.81 -7.85 8.49
N ASP A 123 6.10 -7.52 9.74
CA ASP A 123 5.10 -7.31 10.80
C ASP A 123 4.16 -6.15 10.45
N ASP A 124 4.70 -5.04 9.94
CA ASP A 124 3.93 -3.89 9.45
C ASP A 124 3.08 -4.23 8.23
N GLN A 125 3.49 -5.22 7.41
CA GLN A 125 2.75 -5.71 6.24
C GLN A 125 1.71 -6.78 6.56
N GLU A 126 1.43 -7.07 7.83
CA GLU A 126 0.38 -8.02 8.23
C GLU A 126 0.59 -9.41 7.61
N SER A 127 1.86 -9.82 7.57
CA SER A 127 2.28 -11.14 7.11
C SER A 127 1.50 -12.24 7.82
N ASN A 128 1.02 -13.22 7.04
CA ASN A 128 0.47 -14.46 7.58
C ASN A 128 1.58 -15.43 8.03
N LEU A 129 2.86 -15.12 7.79
CA LEU A 129 3.97 -15.90 8.34
C LEU A 129 4.16 -15.49 9.79
N ASP A 130 3.99 -16.47 10.68
CA ASP A 130 4.42 -16.34 12.05
C ASP A 130 5.96 -16.21 12.10
N SER A 131 6.50 -15.63 13.16
CA SER A 131 7.95 -15.39 13.28
C SER A 131 8.79 -16.68 13.14
N GLY A 132 8.25 -17.82 13.58
CA GLY A 132 8.84 -19.15 13.36
C GLY A 132 8.83 -19.57 11.89
N ASP A 133 7.68 -19.45 11.22
CA ASP A 133 7.54 -19.78 9.79
C ASP A 133 8.41 -18.87 8.92
N ALA A 134 8.61 -17.63 9.32
CA ALA A 134 9.46 -16.66 8.63
C ALA A 134 10.95 -17.06 8.72
N LEU A 135 11.40 -17.54 9.88
CA LEU A 135 12.75 -18.06 10.07
C LEU A 135 12.98 -19.34 9.27
N ASP A 136 12.02 -20.27 9.28
CA ASP A 136 12.09 -21.50 8.50
C ASP A 136 12.10 -21.20 6.99
N ALA A 137 11.30 -20.24 6.54
CA ALA A 137 11.30 -19.80 5.14
C ALA A 137 12.61 -19.15 4.73
N VAL A 138 13.22 -18.33 5.59
CA VAL A 138 14.55 -17.75 5.36
C VAL A 138 15.60 -18.85 5.27
N HIS A 139 15.52 -19.87 6.11
CA HIS A 139 16.45 -20.99 6.05
C HIS A 139 16.28 -21.81 4.76
N GLN A 140 15.05 -22.07 4.32
CA GLN A 140 14.79 -22.74 3.04
C GLN A 140 15.31 -21.94 1.84
N LEU A 141 15.21 -20.60 1.88
CA LEU A 141 15.74 -19.71 0.84
C LEU A 141 17.28 -19.60 0.88
N GLU A 142 17.88 -19.78 2.06
CA GLU A 142 19.33 -19.93 2.20
C GLU A 142 19.80 -21.27 1.58
N GLU A 143 19.11 -22.37 1.89
CA GLU A 143 19.39 -23.69 1.31
C GLU A 143 19.20 -23.73 -0.21
N SER A 144 18.22 -22.99 -0.74
CA SER A 144 18.00 -22.88 -2.19
C SER A 144 19.05 -22.01 -2.91
N GLY A 145 19.87 -21.27 -2.15
CA GLY A 145 20.86 -20.32 -2.66
C GLY A 145 20.24 -19.01 -3.19
N ASP A 146 18.99 -18.73 -2.82
CA ASP A 146 18.30 -17.49 -3.18
C ASP A 146 18.63 -16.35 -2.20
N LEU A 147 18.98 -16.71 -0.96
CA LEU A 147 19.52 -15.82 0.06
C LEU A 147 20.92 -16.27 0.50
N ALA A 148 21.76 -15.29 0.83
CA ALA A 148 22.97 -15.51 1.62
C ALA A 148 22.79 -14.80 2.96
N ILE A 149 23.01 -15.53 4.06
CA ILE A 149 22.87 -14.98 5.41
C ILE A 149 24.24 -14.73 6.00
N GLU A 150 24.54 -13.46 6.29
CA GLU A 150 25.72 -13.09 7.06
C GLU A 150 25.35 -12.92 8.53
N ARG A 151 26.16 -13.53 9.40
CA ARG A 151 26.01 -13.47 10.87
C ARG A 151 27.16 -12.68 11.47
N PRO A 152 27.13 -11.34 11.40
CA PRO A 152 28.18 -10.51 11.97
C PRO A 152 28.26 -10.68 13.49
N SER A 153 29.47 -10.57 14.04
CA SER A 153 29.77 -10.70 15.48
C SER A 153 29.07 -9.66 16.36
N THR A 154 28.45 -8.64 15.76
CA THR A 154 27.70 -7.57 16.40
C THR A 154 26.28 -7.97 16.85
N GLY A 155 25.83 -9.20 16.56
CA GLY A 155 24.58 -9.74 17.12
C GLY A 155 23.33 -9.49 16.28
N GLY A 156 23.45 -9.49 14.94
CA GLY A 156 22.34 -9.37 14.01
C GLY A 156 22.39 -10.40 12.88
N LEU A 157 21.28 -10.50 12.14
CA LEU A 157 21.17 -11.31 10.91
C LEU A 157 21.10 -10.35 9.72
N LEU A 158 22.04 -10.46 8.80
CA LEU A 158 22.08 -9.69 7.57
C LEU A 158 21.69 -10.61 6.41
N LEU A 159 20.63 -10.25 5.69
CA LEU A 159 20.14 -10.97 4.52
C LEU A 159 20.73 -10.32 3.27
N ALA A 160 21.35 -11.12 2.41
CA ALA A 160 21.79 -10.71 1.08
C ALA A 160 21.03 -11.49 0.01
N LEU A 161 20.32 -10.80 -0.87
CA LEU A 161 19.65 -11.36 -2.04
C LEU A 161 20.73 -11.75 -3.06
N THR A 162 20.72 -13.02 -3.49
CA THR A 162 21.71 -13.47 -4.47
C THR A 162 21.34 -12.99 -5.88
N PRO A 163 22.31 -12.93 -6.82
CA PRO A 163 22.02 -12.62 -8.22
C PRO A 163 20.97 -13.55 -8.85
N LYS A 164 20.92 -14.80 -8.39
CA LYS A 164 19.91 -15.80 -8.78
C LYS A 164 18.51 -15.35 -8.40
N PHE A 165 18.32 -14.88 -7.17
CA PHE A 165 17.04 -14.34 -6.71
C PHE A 165 16.64 -13.08 -7.49
N LEU A 166 17.57 -12.13 -7.66
CA LEU A 166 17.31 -10.90 -8.41
C LEU A 166 16.90 -11.21 -9.86
N GLN A 167 17.56 -12.17 -10.51
CA GLN A 167 17.21 -12.61 -11.87
C GLN A 167 15.85 -13.32 -11.92
N ALA A 168 15.54 -14.19 -10.96
CA ALA A 168 14.26 -14.90 -10.89
C ALA A 168 13.07 -13.93 -10.73
N HIS A 169 13.26 -12.86 -9.95
CA HIS A 169 12.24 -11.83 -9.69
C HIS A 169 12.33 -10.60 -10.61
N ARG A 170 13.25 -10.61 -11.60
CA ARG A 170 13.49 -9.49 -12.55
C ARG A 170 13.75 -8.15 -11.86
N LEU A 171 14.50 -8.18 -10.75
CA LEU A 171 14.90 -7.01 -9.98
C LEU A 171 16.25 -6.47 -10.50
N GLN A 172 16.44 -5.16 -10.48
CA GLN A 172 17.74 -4.54 -10.77
C GLN A 172 18.66 -4.70 -9.55
N ALA A 173 19.93 -5.04 -9.78
CA ALA A 173 20.95 -5.20 -8.74
C ALA A 173 21.49 -3.86 -8.24
#